data_AF-A0AAD8WLG4-F1
#
_entry.id   AF-A0AAD8WLG4-F1
#
_cell.length_a   1.000
_cell.length_b   1.000
_cell.length_c   1.000
_cell.angle_alpha   90.00
_cell.angle_beta   90.00
_cell.angle_gamma   90.00
#
_symmetry.space_group_name_H-M   'P 1'
#
loop_
_entity.id
_entity.type
_entity.pdbx_description
1 polymer ?
#
loop_
_entity_poly.entity_id
_entity_poly.type
_entity_poly.pdbx_seq_one_letter_code
_entity_poly.pdbx_strand_id
1 'polypeptide(L)'
;MAEAAAKQRSPATPRPVRCIVKLGGAAITNKGELESIDERSLRSACAQLRQAMSGSGDAAPGKVMGMDWSRRPGDPADPAVDTDGFRGMAGLGIDTNFIVVHGAGSFGHFQASRSGVHKGGLHTPLVKAGFVATRISVTSLNQEVVRALAREGIPSIGLSPFACGWSTQQRKLVSANASQIIQSLHAGFVPVLHGDGVLDELLACTILSGDVIIRHLAQLLSPKYVVFLTDVQGVYDRPPTDSNAVLLREIEVDDNGGWSVVKPVLQGNKRGVETSVAAHDTTGGMETKILEAAAIARLGVDVYITKVGTDHSLRALKGDVDTSTDDWLGTVIRSAK
;
A
#
# COMPACT_ATOMS: atom_id res chain seq x y z
N MET A 1 22.71 -27.26 -37.81
CA MET A 1 21.58 -27.20 -36.85
C MET A 1 21.64 -25.88 -36.10
N ALA A 2 21.25 -24.81 -36.79
CA ALA A 2 21.10 -23.48 -36.24
C ALA A 2 19.68 -23.01 -36.56
N GLU A 3 19.20 -22.05 -35.78
CA GLU A 3 17.90 -21.35 -35.89
C GLU A 3 16.72 -21.97 -35.12
N ALA A 4 16.54 -21.47 -33.89
CA ALA A 4 15.33 -20.75 -33.52
C ALA A 4 15.55 -20.01 -32.19
N ALA A 5 16.48 -19.03 -32.17
CA ALA A 5 16.48 -18.04 -31.11
C ALA A 5 15.27 -17.13 -31.36
N ALA A 6 14.19 -17.36 -30.63
CA ALA A 6 13.01 -16.51 -30.64
C ALA A 6 13.45 -15.05 -30.42
N LYS A 7 13.05 -14.16 -31.33
CA LYS A 7 13.18 -12.70 -31.18
C LYS A 7 12.62 -12.31 -29.81
N GLN A 8 13.50 -12.11 -28.83
CA GLN A 8 13.15 -11.37 -27.62
C GLN A 8 12.68 -10.00 -28.12
N ARG A 9 11.39 -9.69 -27.90
CA ARG A 9 10.89 -8.33 -28.07
C ARG A 9 11.87 -7.41 -27.33
N SER A 10 12.36 -6.37 -28.02
CA SER A 10 13.14 -5.30 -27.39
C SER A 10 12.45 -4.89 -26.09
N PRO A 11 13.16 -4.75 -24.95
CA PRO A 11 12.53 -4.30 -23.72
C PRO A 11 11.86 -2.97 -24.04
N ALA A 12 10.53 -2.92 -23.92
CA ALA A 12 9.80 -1.68 -24.06
C ALA A 12 10.43 -0.68 -23.10
N THR A 13 10.60 0.57 -23.55
CA THR A 13 11.11 1.64 -22.68
C THR A 13 10.34 1.62 -21.36
N PRO A 14 11.03 1.63 -20.20
CA PRO A 14 10.37 1.63 -18.89
C PRO A 14 9.29 2.70 -18.85
N ARG A 15 8.05 2.31 -18.57
CA ARG A 15 6.96 3.26 -18.38
C ARG A 15 7.05 3.79 -16.95
N PRO A 16 6.77 5.09 -16.73
CA PRO A 16 6.75 5.63 -15.38
C PRO A 16 5.68 4.93 -14.54
N VAL A 17 5.95 4.76 -13.25
CA VAL A 17 4.95 4.23 -12.31
C VAL A 17 3.75 5.18 -12.31
N ARG A 18 2.56 4.65 -12.57
CA ARG A 18 1.34 5.43 -12.57
C ARG A 18 0.90 5.75 -11.15
N CYS A 19 0.85 4.73 -10.29
CA CYS A 19 0.33 4.87 -8.92
C CYS A 19 1.07 3.95 -7.95
N ILE A 20 1.40 4.46 -6.77
CA ILE A 20 1.72 3.63 -5.60
C ILE A 20 0.53 3.69 -4.65
N VAL A 21 -0.04 2.54 -4.32
CA VAL A 21 -1.21 2.45 -3.44
C VAL A 21 -0.82 1.82 -2.10
N LYS A 22 -1.26 2.43 -1.00
CA LYS A 22 -1.30 1.83 0.32
C LYS A 22 -2.65 1.19 0.57
N LEU A 23 -2.67 -0.10 0.91
CA LEU A 23 -3.78 -0.72 1.61
C LEU A 23 -3.53 -0.58 3.11
N GLY A 24 -4.21 0.34 3.79
CA GLY A 24 -4.08 0.50 5.23
C GLY A 24 -4.41 -0.81 5.95
N GLY A 25 -3.57 -1.25 6.90
CA GLY A 25 -3.82 -2.51 7.62
C GLY A 25 -5.19 -2.50 8.32
N ALA A 26 -5.57 -1.34 8.87
CA ALA A 26 -6.91 -1.06 9.40
C ALA A 26 -8.07 -1.26 8.42
N ALA A 27 -7.81 -1.07 7.13
CA ALA A 27 -8.80 -1.10 6.06
C ALA A 27 -9.03 -2.51 5.50
N ILE A 28 -8.06 -3.42 5.68
CA ILE A 28 -8.11 -4.78 5.14
C ILE A 28 -8.04 -5.86 6.23
N THR A 29 -7.96 -5.48 7.51
CA THR A 29 -7.93 -6.41 8.66
C THR A 29 -8.83 -5.93 9.78
N ASN A 30 -9.28 -6.85 10.61
CA ASN A 30 -10.12 -6.55 11.77
C ASN A 30 -9.25 -6.19 12.98
N LYS A 31 -9.21 -4.90 13.36
CA LYS A 31 -8.31 -4.38 14.42
C LYS A 31 -8.43 -5.10 15.77
N GLY A 32 -9.62 -5.59 16.10
CA GLY A 32 -9.91 -6.23 17.39
C GLY A 32 -9.63 -7.74 17.43
N GLU A 33 -9.28 -8.34 16.30
CA GLU A 33 -9.17 -9.79 16.16
C GLU A 33 -7.82 -10.15 15.54
N LEU A 34 -7.03 -10.92 16.28
CA LEU A 34 -5.69 -11.35 15.87
C LEU A 34 -5.76 -12.10 14.53
N GLU A 35 -4.92 -11.70 13.58
CA GLU A 35 -4.77 -12.39 12.27
C GLU A 35 -6.09 -12.57 11.50
N SER A 36 -6.98 -11.59 11.60
CA SER A 36 -8.28 -11.59 10.94
C SER A 36 -8.36 -10.56 9.81
N ILE A 37 -8.76 -11.01 8.62
CA ILE A 37 -8.89 -10.22 7.39
C ILE A 37 -10.32 -9.70 7.25
N ASP A 38 -10.49 -8.44 6.85
CA ASP A 38 -11.78 -7.95 6.35
C ASP A 38 -11.90 -8.33 4.87
N GLU A 39 -12.45 -9.52 4.62
CA GLU A 39 -12.62 -10.10 3.28
C GLU A 39 -13.44 -9.21 2.35
N ARG A 40 -14.43 -8.49 2.88
CA ARG A 40 -15.28 -7.61 2.07
C ARG A 40 -14.48 -6.40 1.59
N SER A 41 -13.76 -5.75 2.49
CA SER A 41 -12.96 -4.58 2.16
C SER A 41 -11.77 -4.94 1.28
N LEU A 42 -11.09 -6.07 1.54
CA LEU A 42 -9.99 -6.56 0.70
C LEU A 42 -10.46 -6.87 -0.73
N ARG A 43 -11.58 -7.59 -0.88
CA ARG A 43 -12.16 -7.89 -2.20
C ARG A 43 -12.54 -6.62 -2.95
N SER A 44 -13.18 -5.68 -2.25
CA SER A 44 -13.57 -4.39 -2.85
C SER A 44 -12.35 -3.59 -3.32
N ALA A 45 -11.27 -3.55 -2.52
CA ALA A 45 -10.01 -2.91 -2.92
C ALA A 45 -9.40 -3.55 -4.17
N CYS A 46 -9.36 -4.88 -4.24
CA CYS A 46 -8.78 -5.61 -5.38
C CYS A 46 -9.60 -5.37 -6.67
N ALA A 47 -10.94 -5.40 -6.58
CA ALA A 47 -11.82 -5.12 -7.72
C ALA A 47 -11.65 -3.68 -8.23
N GLN A 48 -11.57 -2.70 -7.33
CA GLN A 48 -11.35 -1.29 -7.72
C GLN A 48 -9.95 -1.06 -8.31
N LEU A 49 -8.93 -1.74 -7.80
CA LEU A 49 -7.59 -1.73 -8.41
C LEU A 49 -7.63 -2.28 -9.83
N ARG A 50 -8.26 -3.44 -10.03
CA ARG A 50 -8.43 -4.03 -11.37
C ARG A 50 -9.16 -3.07 -12.31
N GLN A 51 -10.21 -2.42 -11.83
CA GLN A 51 -10.97 -1.43 -12.60
C GLN A 51 -10.14 -0.18 -12.93
N ALA A 52 -9.30 0.30 -12.02
CA ALA A 52 -8.43 1.46 -12.28
C ALA A 52 -7.29 1.15 -13.26
N MET A 53 -6.81 -0.10 -13.28
CA MET A 53 -5.81 -0.59 -14.23
C MET A 53 -6.40 -0.90 -15.61
N SER A 54 -7.69 -1.22 -15.69
CA SER A 54 -8.41 -1.42 -16.95
C SER A 54 -8.71 -0.04 -17.55
N GLY A 55 -8.12 0.29 -18.70
CA GLY A 55 -8.29 1.61 -19.32
C GLY A 55 -9.75 1.97 -19.64
N SER A 56 -10.03 3.23 -19.92
CA SER A 56 -11.38 3.78 -20.22
C SER A 56 -12.00 3.32 -21.56
N GLY A 57 -11.39 2.36 -22.27
CA GLY A 57 -11.86 1.92 -23.57
C GLY A 57 -12.99 0.88 -23.48
N ASP A 58 -13.99 1.03 -24.34
CA ASP A 58 -15.23 0.24 -24.57
C ASP A 58 -15.09 -1.28 -24.75
N ALA A 59 -13.96 -1.89 -24.38
CA ALA A 59 -13.91 -3.34 -24.27
C ALA A 59 -14.85 -3.75 -23.12
N ALA A 60 -16.01 -4.32 -23.48
CA ALA A 60 -16.89 -5.01 -22.55
C ALA A 60 -16.03 -5.84 -21.58
N PRO A 61 -16.32 -5.87 -20.27
CA PRO A 61 -15.49 -6.56 -19.30
C PRO A 61 -15.38 -8.02 -19.74
N GLY A 62 -14.27 -8.34 -20.40
CA GLY A 62 -13.94 -9.72 -20.75
C GLY A 62 -13.91 -10.51 -19.46
N LYS A 63 -14.24 -11.80 -19.54
CA LYS A 63 -14.15 -12.73 -18.40
C LYS A 63 -12.87 -12.46 -17.62
N VAL A 64 -12.98 -11.99 -16.38
CA VAL A 64 -11.81 -11.78 -15.51
C VAL A 64 -11.20 -13.15 -15.25
N MET A 65 -9.98 -13.34 -15.75
CA MET A 65 -9.25 -14.60 -15.60
C MET A 65 -8.35 -14.52 -14.37
N GLY A 66 -8.77 -15.18 -13.28
CA GLY A 66 -7.97 -15.29 -12.07
C GLY A 66 -6.67 -16.06 -12.29
N MET A 67 -5.61 -15.62 -11.63
CA MET A 67 -4.25 -16.15 -11.71
C MET A 67 -3.81 -16.91 -10.45
N ASP A 68 -4.64 -16.97 -9.40
CA ASP A 68 -4.36 -17.81 -8.24
C ASP A 68 -4.80 -19.25 -8.53
N TRP A 69 -3.87 -20.05 -9.03
CA TRP A 69 -4.05 -21.51 -9.20
C TRP A 69 -3.34 -22.30 -8.11
N SER A 70 -3.09 -21.67 -6.95
CA SER A 70 -2.47 -22.35 -5.82
C SER A 70 -3.53 -23.07 -4.99
N ARG A 71 -3.24 -24.31 -4.58
CA ARG A 71 -4.10 -25.07 -3.68
C ARG A 71 -4.04 -24.50 -2.26
N ARG A 72 -5.16 -24.46 -1.55
CA ARG A 72 -5.21 -24.18 -0.11
C ARG A 72 -5.48 -25.45 0.70
N PRO A 73 -4.93 -25.54 1.93
CA PRO A 73 -5.39 -26.51 2.89
C PRO A 73 -6.91 -26.37 3.11
N GLY A 74 -7.64 -27.47 2.93
CA GLY A 74 -9.10 -27.48 3.06
C GLY A 74 -9.88 -27.20 1.78
N ASP A 75 -9.23 -26.90 0.65
CA ASP A 75 -9.94 -26.76 -0.62
C ASP A 75 -10.56 -28.11 -1.03
N PRO A 76 -11.85 -28.13 -1.42
CA PRO A 76 -12.58 -29.36 -1.72
C PRO A 76 -12.16 -30.00 -3.05
N ALA A 77 -11.46 -29.25 -3.91
CA ALA A 77 -10.97 -29.70 -5.22
C ALA A 77 -9.70 -28.93 -5.62
N ASP A 78 -8.97 -29.47 -6.58
CA ASP A 78 -7.83 -28.76 -7.19
C ASP A 78 -8.31 -27.51 -7.96
N PRO A 79 -7.52 -26.42 -7.97
CA PRO A 79 -7.90 -25.18 -8.65
C PRO A 79 -7.99 -25.40 -10.16
N ALA A 80 -9.07 -24.91 -10.77
CA ALA A 80 -9.24 -24.95 -12.22
C ALA A 80 -8.28 -23.97 -12.91
N VAL A 81 -7.51 -24.47 -13.89
CA VAL A 81 -6.58 -23.67 -14.70
C VAL A 81 -7.10 -23.56 -16.13
N ASP A 82 -7.55 -22.37 -16.52
CA ASP A 82 -8.03 -22.09 -17.88
C ASP A 82 -6.84 -21.73 -18.81
N THR A 83 -5.92 -22.68 -18.99
CA THR A 83 -4.68 -22.46 -19.77
C THR A 83 -4.95 -22.05 -21.23
N ASP A 84 -6.01 -22.59 -21.83
CA ASP A 84 -6.40 -22.25 -23.21
C ASP A 84 -6.91 -20.82 -23.31
N GLY A 85 -7.67 -20.34 -22.31
CA GLY A 85 -8.05 -18.94 -22.21
C GLY A 85 -6.84 -18.00 -22.19
N PHE A 86 -5.81 -18.30 -21.37
CA PHE A 86 -4.58 -17.49 -21.34
C PHE A 86 -3.78 -17.56 -22.65
N ARG A 87 -3.71 -18.72 -23.30
CA ARG A 87 -3.05 -18.87 -24.61
C ARG A 87 -3.71 -18.01 -25.70
N GLY A 88 -5.01 -17.79 -25.60
CA GLY A 88 -5.78 -16.94 -26.53
C GLY A 88 -5.63 -15.43 -26.28
N MET A 89 -5.03 -14.98 -25.18
CA MET A 89 -4.93 -13.56 -24.84
C MET A 89 -3.78 -12.87 -25.59
N ALA A 90 -4.07 -11.73 -26.23
CA ALA A 90 -3.04 -10.85 -26.79
C ALA A 90 -2.24 -10.09 -25.70
N GLY A 91 -2.81 -9.98 -24.50
CA GLY A 91 -2.26 -9.33 -23.32
C GLY A 91 -3.33 -9.21 -22.23
N LEU A 92 -2.95 -8.83 -21.01
CA LEU A 92 -3.87 -8.82 -19.85
C LEU A 92 -4.92 -7.69 -19.89
N GLY A 93 -4.82 -6.76 -20.84
CA GLY A 93 -5.75 -5.64 -21.01
C GLY A 93 -5.71 -4.61 -19.88
N ILE A 94 -4.65 -4.59 -19.08
CA ILE A 94 -4.48 -3.67 -17.95
C ILE A 94 -3.13 -2.97 -17.94
N ASP A 95 -3.12 -1.75 -17.39
CA ASP A 95 -1.92 -0.99 -17.07
C ASP A 95 -1.35 -1.44 -15.73
N THR A 96 -0.29 -2.25 -15.76
CA THR A 96 0.35 -2.84 -14.58
C THR A 96 1.39 -1.93 -13.92
N ASN A 97 1.51 -0.66 -14.32
CA ASN A 97 2.47 0.29 -13.74
C ASN A 97 2.01 0.79 -12.36
N PHE A 98 1.67 -0.14 -11.48
CA PHE A 98 1.23 0.08 -10.11
C PHE A 98 2.18 -0.64 -9.15
N ILE A 99 2.32 -0.10 -7.95
CA ILE A 99 2.91 -0.80 -6.81
C ILE A 99 1.88 -0.80 -5.68
N VAL A 100 1.67 -1.95 -5.05
CA VAL A 100 0.83 -2.09 -3.87
C VAL A 100 1.72 -2.22 -2.64
N VAL A 101 1.40 -1.50 -1.58
CA VAL A 101 2.01 -1.68 -0.26
C VAL A 101 0.89 -1.85 0.75
N HIS A 102 0.92 -2.85 1.62
CA HIS A 102 -0.08 -2.95 2.68
C HIS A 102 0.48 -2.76 4.09
N GLY A 103 -0.35 -2.25 5.00
CA GLY A 103 -0.03 -2.22 6.43
C GLY A 103 -0.16 -3.61 7.06
N ALA A 104 0.48 -3.82 8.21
CA ALA A 104 0.45 -5.12 8.89
C ALA A 104 -0.91 -5.42 9.58
N GLY A 105 -1.66 -4.39 9.99
CA GLY A 105 -2.97 -4.58 10.60
C GLY A 105 -2.93 -5.49 11.85
N SER A 106 -3.91 -6.38 11.98
CA SER A 106 -3.95 -7.39 13.04
C SER A 106 -2.88 -8.49 12.93
N PHE A 107 -2.10 -8.52 11.84
CA PHE A 107 -1.01 -9.49 11.60
C PHE A 107 0.39 -8.96 11.99
N GLY A 108 0.48 -7.78 12.61
CA GLY A 108 1.78 -7.27 13.07
C GLY A 108 1.72 -6.62 14.44
N HIS A 109 0.71 -5.80 14.68
CA HIS A 109 0.65 -4.98 15.90
C HIS A 109 0.61 -5.83 17.18
N PHE A 110 -0.16 -6.92 17.20
CA PHE A 110 -0.29 -7.78 18.38
C PHE A 110 1.06 -8.41 18.78
N GLN A 111 1.73 -9.04 17.81
CA GLN A 111 3.00 -9.74 18.01
C GLN A 111 4.12 -8.74 18.35
N ALA A 112 4.23 -7.64 17.60
CA ALA A 112 5.31 -6.66 17.73
C ALA A 112 5.21 -5.80 19.00
N SER A 113 3.99 -5.46 19.42
CA SER A 113 3.77 -4.69 20.65
C SER A 113 4.06 -5.54 21.90
N ARG A 114 3.52 -6.77 21.95
CA ARG A 114 3.66 -7.68 23.11
C ARG A 114 5.11 -8.09 23.39
N SER A 115 5.94 -8.16 22.34
CA SER A 115 7.33 -8.61 22.43
C SER A 115 8.37 -7.48 22.41
N GLY A 116 7.95 -6.23 22.15
CA GLY A 116 8.86 -5.10 22.08
C GLY A 116 9.74 -5.03 20.83
N VAL A 117 9.40 -5.71 19.73
CA VAL A 117 10.21 -5.74 18.49
C VAL A 117 10.54 -4.33 17.95
N HIS A 118 9.61 -3.39 18.06
CA HIS A 118 9.80 -1.99 17.66
C HIS A 118 10.88 -1.25 18.48
N LYS A 119 11.22 -1.76 19.68
CA LYS A 119 12.27 -1.24 20.56
C LYS A 119 13.66 -1.83 20.26
N GLY A 120 13.72 -2.92 19.50
CA GLY A 120 14.96 -3.64 19.20
C GLY A 120 15.38 -4.60 20.31
N GLY A 121 16.59 -5.13 20.19
CA GLY A 121 17.19 -6.02 21.18
C GLY A 121 17.04 -7.51 20.89
N LEU A 122 17.35 -7.96 19.67
CA LEU A 122 17.32 -9.38 19.26
C LEU A 122 18.20 -10.32 20.12
N HIS A 123 19.07 -9.80 20.99
CA HIS A 123 19.78 -10.59 22.00
C HIS A 123 18.84 -11.17 23.06
N THR A 124 17.69 -10.54 23.30
CA THR A 124 16.69 -10.99 24.27
C THR A 124 15.79 -12.07 23.64
N PRO A 125 15.60 -13.25 24.26
CA PRO A 125 14.76 -14.32 23.72
C PRO A 125 13.33 -13.89 23.39
N LEU A 126 12.72 -13.04 24.22
CA LEU A 126 11.36 -12.52 23.99
C LEU A 126 11.27 -11.70 22.69
N VAL A 127 12.20 -10.78 22.46
CA VAL A 127 12.23 -9.94 21.25
C VAL A 127 12.52 -10.81 20.03
N LYS A 128 13.45 -11.77 20.14
CA LYS A 128 13.76 -12.70 19.05
C LYS A 128 12.56 -13.56 18.65
N ALA A 129 11.87 -14.15 19.62
CA ALA A 129 10.63 -14.92 19.38
C ALA A 129 9.52 -14.02 18.81
N GLY A 130 9.40 -12.79 19.32
CA GLY A 130 8.50 -11.78 18.80
C GLY A 130 8.76 -11.43 17.34
N PHE A 131 10.02 -11.21 16.97
CA PHE A 131 10.42 -10.90 15.60
C PHE A 131 10.04 -12.03 14.64
N VAL A 132 10.30 -13.29 15.03
CA VAL A 132 9.88 -14.47 14.26
C VAL A 132 8.36 -14.50 14.09
N ALA A 133 7.60 -14.35 15.18
CA ALA A 133 6.14 -14.39 15.14
C ALA A 133 5.54 -13.25 14.29
N THR A 134 6.04 -12.02 14.45
CA THR A 134 5.63 -10.86 13.64
C THR A 134 5.88 -11.11 12.15
N ARG A 135 7.04 -11.69 11.80
CA ARG A 135 7.39 -11.97 10.39
C ARG A 135 6.52 -13.04 9.78
N ILE A 136 6.31 -14.16 10.47
CA ILE A 136 5.40 -15.21 10.02
C ILE A 136 4.02 -14.62 9.76
N SER A 137 3.49 -13.86 10.72
CA SER A 137 2.15 -13.29 10.61
C SER A 137 2.01 -12.30 9.45
N VAL A 138 2.90 -11.31 9.33
CA VAL A 138 2.76 -10.29 8.29
C VAL A 138 3.02 -10.82 6.88
N THR A 139 3.89 -11.82 6.74
CA THR A 139 4.11 -12.49 5.45
C THR A 139 2.93 -13.38 5.05
N SER A 140 2.24 -14.00 6.01
CA SER A 140 0.95 -14.67 5.76
C SER A 140 -0.11 -13.69 5.23
N LEU A 141 -0.24 -12.50 5.84
CA LEU A 141 -1.15 -11.46 5.32
C LEU A 141 -0.77 -11.06 3.89
N ASN A 142 0.52 -10.85 3.62
CA ASN A 142 0.98 -10.51 2.27
C ASN A 142 0.60 -11.57 1.23
N GLN A 143 0.71 -12.85 1.59
CA GLN A 143 0.29 -13.92 0.69
C GLN A 143 -1.22 -13.88 0.40
N GLU A 144 -2.05 -13.58 1.39
CA GLU A 144 -3.49 -13.45 1.20
C GLU A 144 -3.86 -12.22 0.34
N VAL A 145 -3.17 -11.09 0.52
CA VAL A 145 -3.35 -9.91 -0.35
C VAL A 145 -2.93 -10.22 -1.79
N VAL A 146 -1.77 -10.85 -2.00
CA VAL A 146 -1.29 -11.26 -3.34
C VAL A 146 -2.30 -12.21 -4.00
N ARG A 147 -2.86 -13.18 -3.26
CA ARG A 147 -3.88 -14.08 -3.80
C ARG A 147 -5.17 -13.35 -4.17
N ALA A 148 -5.62 -12.41 -3.34
CA ALA A 148 -6.82 -11.62 -3.62
C ALA A 148 -6.67 -10.79 -4.91
N LEU A 149 -5.51 -10.15 -5.12
CA LEU A 149 -5.20 -9.43 -6.34
C LEU A 149 -5.13 -10.38 -7.56
N ALA A 150 -4.45 -11.52 -7.41
CA ALA A 150 -4.33 -12.52 -8.47
C ALA A 150 -5.70 -13.07 -8.92
N ARG A 151 -6.66 -13.25 -8.00
CA ARG A 151 -8.03 -13.67 -8.32
C ARG A 151 -8.79 -12.65 -9.17
N GLU A 152 -8.50 -11.38 -8.98
CA GLU A 152 -9.02 -10.28 -9.83
C GLU A 152 -8.24 -10.13 -11.15
N GLY A 153 -7.37 -11.10 -11.49
CA GLY A 153 -6.60 -11.12 -12.73
C GLY A 153 -5.45 -10.08 -12.75
N ILE A 154 -5.03 -9.59 -11.58
CA ILE A 154 -3.86 -8.72 -11.46
C ILE A 154 -2.61 -9.63 -11.35
N PRO A 155 -1.56 -9.44 -12.16
CA PRO A 155 -0.34 -10.25 -12.10
C PRO A 155 0.52 -9.81 -10.89
N SER A 156 0.02 -10.03 -9.69
CA SER A 156 0.63 -9.58 -8.44
C SER A 156 1.69 -10.54 -7.93
N ILE A 157 2.80 -10.00 -7.43
CA ILE A 157 3.86 -10.77 -6.78
C ILE A 157 4.26 -10.14 -5.45
N GLY A 158 4.45 -10.97 -4.41
CA GLY A 158 4.83 -10.50 -3.08
C GLY A 158 6.34 -10.28 -2.95
N LEU A 159 6.75 -9.15 -2.37
CA LEU A 159 8.14 -8.80 -2.08
C LEU A 159 8.25 -8.32 -0.61
N SER A 160 8.87 -9.13 0.25
CA SER A 160 9.13 -8.75 1.65
C SER A 160 10.33 -7.80 1.72
N PRO A 161 10.20 -6.59 2.30
CA PRO A 161 11.33 -5.68 2.49
C PRO A 161 12.53 -6.33 3.17
N PHE A 162 12.30 -7.17 4.20
CA PHE A 162 13.40 -7.90 4.83
C PHE A 162 14.06 -8.90 3.88
N ALA A 163 13.28 -9.65 3.10
CA ALA A 163 13.83 -10.62 2.14
C ALA A 163 14.63 -9.92 1.02
N CYS A 164 14.22 -8.71 0.65
CA CYS A 164 14.96 -7.84 -0.26
C CYS A 164 16.19 -7.16 0.39
N GLY A 165 16.52 -7.46 1.65
CA GLY A 165 17.70 -6.95 2.33
C GLY A 165 17.58 -5.49 2.79
N TRP A 166 16.36 -4.96 2.95
CA TRP A 166 16.19 -3.60 3.46
C TRP A 166 16.56 -3.55 4.95
N SER A 167 17.26 -2.49 5.35
CA SER A 167 17.72 -2.30 6.73
C SER A 167 17.56 -0.86 7.19
N THR A 168 17.49 -0.71 8.52
CA THR A 168 17.41 0.59 9.18
C THR A 168 18.62 0.84 10.08
N GLN A 169 18.81 2.09 10.46
CA GLN A 169 19.72 2.50 11.52
C GLN A 169 18.97 3.47 12.42
N GLN A 170 18.81 3.15 13.70
CA GLN A 170 17.97 3.92 14.62
C GLN A 170 16.56 4.20 14.05
N ARG A 171 15.92 3.17 13.48
CA ARG A 171 14.58 3.22 12.87
C ARG A 171 14.46 4.05 11.59
N LYS A 172 15.56 4.59 11.06
CA LYS A 172 15.59 5.28 9.78
C LYS A 172 16.04 4.32 8.69
N LEU A 173 15.34 4.29 7.56
CA LEU A 173 15.73 3.48 6.42
C LEU A 173 17.09 3.94 5.88
N VAL A 174 18.07 3.04 5.84
CA VAL A 174 19.45 3.34 5.35
C VAL A 174 19.84 2.50 4.14
N SER A 175 19.30 1.29 4.00
CA SER A 175 19.48 0.44 2.83
C SER A 175 18.12 -0.05 2.33
N ALA A 176 17.83 0.20 1.05
CA ALA A 176 16.59 -0.21 0.42
C ALA A 176 16.75 -0.33 -1.09
N ASN A 177 17.30 -1.47 -1.53
CA ASN A 177 17.47 -1.78 -2.94
C ASN A 177 16.09 -2.05 -3.60
N ALA A 178 15.79 -1.33 -4.67
CA ALA A 178 14.55 -1.45 -5.43
C ALA A 178 14.71 -2.23 -6.76
N SER A 179 15.86 -2.85 -7.03
CA SER A 179 16.13 -3.54 -8.30
C SER A 179 15.12 -4.65 -8.60
N GLN A 180 14.75 -5.46 -7.60
CA GLN A 180 13.72 -6.49 -7.78
C GLN A 180 12.35 -5.89 -8.10
N ILE A 181 12.00 -4.75 -7.48
CA ILE A 181 10.74 -4.05 -7.73
C ILE A 181 10.71 -3.53 -9.18
N ILE A 182 11.79 -2.89 -9.62
CA ILE A 182 11.93 -2.34 -10.97
C ILE A 182 11.91 -3.46 -12.02
N GLN A 183 12.65 -4.55 -11.80
CA GLN A 183 12.65 -5.71 -12.70
C GLN A 183 11.25 -6.33 -12.81
N SER A 184 10.50 -6.38 -11.72
CA SER A 184 9.14 -6.90 -11.69
C SER A 184 8.18 -6.03 -12.48
N LEU A 185 8.26 -4.71 -12.33
CA LEU A 185 7.50 -3.75 -13.15
C LEU A 185 7.84 -3.91 -14.64
N HIS A 186 9.12 -4.03 -14.99
CA HIS A 186 9.55 -4.24 -16.37
C HIS A 186 9.05 -5.56 -16.96
N ALA A 187 8.87 -6.59 -16.13
CA ALA A 187 8.29 -7.87 -16.52
C ALA A 187 6.75 -7.85 -16.60
N GLY A 188 6.11 -6.73 -16.27
CA GLY A 188 4.65 -6.59 -16.31
C GLY A 188 3.92 -7.11 -15.07
N PHE A 189 4.64 -7.36 -13.97
CA PHE A 189 4.03 -7.67 -12.68
C PHE A 189 3.63 -6.41 -11.92
N VAL A 190 2.70 -6.57 -10.97
CA VAL A 190 2.37 -5.58 -9.95
C VAL A 190 3.06 -5.99 -8.65
N PRO A 191 4.16 -5.32 -8.23
CA PRO A 191 4.84 -5.65 -6.98
C PRO A 191 3.95 -5.32 -5.78
N VAL A 192 3.89 -6.24 -4.81
CA VAL A 192 3.15 -6.11 -3.55
C VAL A 192 4.14 -6.18 -2.39
N LEU A 193 4.34 -5.06 -1.72
CA LEU A 193 5.16 -4.96 -0.51
C LEU A 193 4.27 -4.81 0.73
N HIS A 194 4.88 -4.86 1.91
CA HIS A 194 4.18 -4.71 3.17
C HIS A 194 5.04 -4.07 4.24
N GLY A 195 4.40 -3.45 5.25
CA GLY A 195 5.10 -3.12 6.49
C GLY A 195 5.71 -4.39 7.09
N ASP A 196 6.96 -4.33 7.55
CA ASP A 196 7.74 -5.53 7.84
C ASP A 196 8.64 -5.38 9.07
N GLY A 197 9.04 -6.50 9.65
CA GLY A 197 10.12 -6.55 10.64
C GLY A 197 11.47 -6.59 9.93
N VAL A 198 12.31 -5.57 10.13
CA VAL A 198 13.62 -5.45 9.47
C VAL A 198 14.76 -5.44 10.47
N LEU A 199 15.97 -5.74 10.00
CA LEU A 199 17.18 -5.59 10.79
C LEU A 199 17.51 -4.11 10.94
N ASP A 200 17.95 -3.74 12.15
CA ASP A 200 18.45 -2.40 12.44
C ASP A 200 19.91 -2.48 12.89
N GLU A 201 20.76 -1.65 12.33
CA GLU A 201 22.21 -1.68 12.58
C GLU A 201 22.58 -1.34 14.03
N LEU A 202 21.78 -0.53 14.73
CA LEU A 202 22.06 -0.10 16.10
C LEU A 202 21.08 -0.69 17.12
N LEU A 203 19.86 -1.01 16.71
CA LEU A 203 18.81 -1.60 17.57
C LEU A 203 18.69 -3.12 17.40
N ALA A 204 19.47 -3.73 16.52
CA ALA A 204 19.36 -5.11 16.02
C ALA A 204 18.11 -5.40 15.17
N CYS A 205 16.94 -4.87 15.53
CA CYS A 205 15.73 -4.92 14.70
C CYS A 205 14.80 -3.75 14.96
N THR A 206 13.87 -3.53 14.04
CA THR A 206 12.73 -2.63 14.25
C THR A 206 11.58 -2.97 13.30
N ILE A 207 10.51 -2.17 13.36
CA ILE A 207 9.39 -2.23 12.42
C ILE A 207 9.57 -1.15 11.36
N LEU A 208 9.59 -1.56 10.10
CA LEU A 208 9.51 -0.68 8.95
C LEU A 208 8.05 -0.52 8.53
N SER A 209 7.48 0.68 8.70
CA SER A 209 6.09 0.92 8.37
C SER A 209 5.87 0.98 6.85
N GLY A 210 4.66 0.61 6.41
CA GLY A 210 4.29 0.76 5.00
C GLY A 210 4.28 2.22 4.52
N ASP A 211 4.13 3.20 5.42
CA ASP A 211 4.15 4.63 5.06
C ASP A 211 5.56 5.06 4.65
N VAL A 212 6.57 4.63 5.43
CA VAL A 212 7.99 4.85 5.11
C VAL A 212 8.39 4.16 3.80
N ILE A 213 7.87 2.95 3.55
CA ILE A 213 8.11 2.22 2.30
C ILE A 213 7.58 3.01 1.10
N ILE A 214 6.34 3.49 1.17
CA ILE A 214 5.75 4.27 0.07
C ILE A 214 6.51 5.57 -0.15
N ARG A 215 6.87 6.31 0.91
CA ARG A 215 7.67 7.53 0.77
C ARG A 215 8.98 7.25 0.04
N HIS A 216 9.69 6.19 0.45
CA HIS A 216 10.95 5.79 -0.18
C HIS A 216 10.76 5.43 -1.66
N LEU A 217 9.72 4.65 -1.99
CA LEU A 217 9.44 4.29 -3.38
C LEU A 217 9.00 5.50 -4.22
N ALA A 218 8.24 6.44 -3.65
CA ALA A 218 7.87 7.67 -4.34
C ALA A 218 9.10 8.54 -4.67
N GLN A 219 10.08 8.62 -3.76
CA GLN A 219 11.36 9.29 -4.00
C GLN A 219 12.16 8.64 -5.12
N LEU A 220 12.16 7.31 -5.20
CA LEU A 220 12.94 6.58 -6.20
C LEU A 220 12.29 6.53 -7.58
N LEU A 221 10.97 6.42 -7.64
CA LEU A 221 10.24 6.05 -8.86
C LEU A 221 9.33 7.16 -9.39
N SER A 222 9.16 8.26 -8.65
CA SER A 222 8.38 9.44 -9.02
C SER A 222 7.03 9.09 -9.68
N PRO A 223 6.13 8.39 -8.95
CA PRO A 223 4.84 8.00 -9.50
C PRO A 223 4.00 9.24 -9.84
N LYS A 224 3.01 9.09 -10.73
CA LYS A 224 2.12 10.23 -11.05
C LYS A 224 1.33 10.70 -9.83
N TYR A 225 0.92 9.78 -8.96
CA TYR A 225 0.25 10.07 -7.69
C TYR A 225 0.39 8.89 -6.73
N VAL A 226 0.07 9.12 -5.47
CA VAL A 226 0.02 8.11 -4.40
C VAL A 226 -1.36 8.06 -3.77
N VAL A 227 -1.85 6.86 -3.47
CA VAL A 227 -3.16 6.66 -2.83
C VAL A 227 -3.00 5.92 -1.52
N PHE A 228 -3.57 6.43 -0.44
CA PHE A 228 -3.73 5.74 0.83
C PHE A 228 -5.19 5.34 1.01
N LEU A 229 -5.47 4.04 0.90
CA LEU A 229 -6.79 3.49 1.22
C LEU A 229 -6.85 3.17 2.71
N THR A 230 -7.82 3.77 3.41
CA THR A 230 -7.99 3.64 4.86
C THR A 230 -9.42 3.21 5.23
N ASP A 231 -9.70 3.02 6.52
CA ASP A 231 -11.01 2.61 7.06
C ASP A 231 -11.97 3.81 7.31
N VAL A 232 -11.49 5.03 7.09
CA VAL A 232 -12.18 6.30 7.29
C VAL A 232 -12.13 7.17 6.03
N GLN A 233 -12.93 8.23 5.94
CA GLN A 233 -13.03 9.02 4.70
C GLN A 233 -11.75 9.78 4.33
N GLY A 234 -10.87 10.07 5.27
CA GLY A 234 -9.63 10.80 5.05
C GLY A 234 -8.99 11.18 6.38
N VAL A 235 -8.26 12.29 6.39
CA VAL A 235 -7.70 12.89 7.60
C VAL A 235 -8.76 13.78 8.27
N TYR A 236 -8.95 13.61 9.57
CA TYR A 236 -9.83 14.45 10.38
C TYR A 236 -9.02 15.33 11.31
N ASP A 237 -9.60 16.45 11.75
CA ASP A 237 -9.02 17.36 12.76
C ASP A 237 -8.95 16.72 14.16
N ARG A 238 -9.71 15.65 14.41
CA ARG A 238 -9.74 14.87 15.65
C ARG A 238 -10.20 13.44 15.34
N PRO A 239 -10.25 12.52 16.33
CA PRO A 239 -10.67 11.15 16.07
C PRO A 239 -12.03 11.11 15.35
N PRO A 240 -12.19 10.35 14.25
CA PRO A 240 -13.42 10.32 13.46
C PRO A 240 -14.61 9.66 14.18
N THR A 241 -14.38 9.11 15.38
CA THR A 241 -15.42 8.64 16.30
C THR A 241 -16.08 9.78 17.07
N ASP A 242 -15.48 10.96 17.11
CA ASP A 242 -16.07 12.17 17.67
C ASP A 242 -17.11 12.73 16.68
N SER A 243 -18.30 13.07 17.18
CA SER A 243 -19.39 13.63 16.36
C SER A 243 -19.06 15.00 15.77
N ASN A 244 -18.10 15.72 16.36
CA ASN A 244 -17.64 17.02 15.88
C ASN A 244 -16.41 16.92 14.97
N ALA A 245 -15.98 15.71 14.60
CA ALA A 245 -14.81 15.54 13.75
C ALA A 245 -15.07 16.08 12.34
N VAL A 246 -14.13 16.90 11.87
CA VAL A 246 -14.18 17.57 10.57
C VAL A 246 -13.17 16.94 9.63
N LEU A 247 -13.65 16.49 8.47
CA LEU A 247 -12.81 15.97 7.40
C LEU A 247 -11.98 17.12 6.80
N LEU A 248 -10.65 16.98 6.86
CA LEU A 248 -9.69 17.86 6.21
C LEU A 248 -9.59 17.45 4.74
N ARG A 249 -10.19 18.23 3.84
CA ARG A 249 -10.29 17.88 2.42
C ARG A 249 -9.02 18.23 1.64
N GLU A 250 -8.32 19.28 2.04
CA GLU A 250 -7.13 19.75 1.33
C GLU A 250 -6.06 20.22 2.32
N ILE A 251 -4.86 19.68 2.17
CA ILE A 251 -3.66 20.04 2.92
C ILE A 251 -2.58 20.44 1.90
N GLU A 252 -1.96 21.58 2.11
CA GLU A 252 -0.81 22.03 1.32
C GLU A 252 0.47 21.87 2.12
N VAL A 253 1.57 21.61 1.41
CA VAL A 253 2.90 21.41 1.95
C VAL A 253 3.85 22.44 1.35
N ASP A 254 4.51 23.22 2.20
CA ASP A 254 5.51 24.19 1.80
C ASP A 254 6.89 23.55 1.52
N ASP A 255 7.79 24.33 0.91
CA ASP A 255 9.14 23.89 0.55
C ASP A 255 9.98 23.45 1.77
N ASN A 256 9.67 23.97 2.96
CA ASN A 256 10.35 23.59 4.20
C ASN A 256 9.81 22.28 4.78
N GLY A 257 8.78 21.68 4.18
CA GLY A 257 8.08 20.50 4.68
C GLY A 257 7.06 20.81 5.79
N GLY A 258 6.78 22.08 6.04
CA GLY A 258 5.61 22.49 6.82
C GLY A 258 4.34 22.19 6.03
N TRP A 259 3.26 21.85 6.74
CA TRP A 259 1.97 21.60 6.12
C TRP A 259 0.87 22.39 6.83
N SER A 260 -0.17 22.75 6.08
CA SER A 260 -1.33 23.48 6.59
C SER A 260 -2.62 23.06 5.91
N VAL A 261 -3.72 23.10 6.66
CA VAL A 261 -5.05 22.79 6.12
C VAL A 261 -5.56 23.97 5.31
N VAL A 262 -5.94 23.71 4.06
CA VAL A 262 -6.54 24.69 3.13
C VAL A 262 -8.06 24.57 3.13
N LYS A 263 -8.59 23.35 3.19
CA LYS A 263 -10.03 23.09 3.25
C LYS A 263 -10.35 22.06 4.32
N PRO A 264 -11.27 22.36 5.27
CA PRO A 264 -11.91 23.66 5.49
C PRO A 264 -10.93 24.68 6.11
N VAL A 265 -11.27 25.97 6.01
CA VAL A 265 -10.51 27.02 6.71
C VAL A 265 -10.78 26.89 8.22
N LEU A 266 -9.81 26.35 8.96
CA LEU A 266 -9.90 26.19 10.41
C LEU A 266 -9.64 27.54 11.11
N GLN A 267 -10.53 27.94 12.03
CA GLN A 267 -10.29 29.09 12.91
C GLN A 267 -9.34 28.68 14.04
N GLY A 268 -8.10 29.18 14.04
CA GLY A 268 -7.11 28.91 15.09
C GLY A 268 -5.84 28.20 14.60
N ASN A 269 -5.38 27.19 15.36
CA ASN A 269 -4.11 26.50 15.09
C ASN A 269 -4.14 25.82 13.71
N LYS A 270 -3.36 26.34 12.75
CA LYS A 270 -3.37 25.90 11.33
C LYS A 270 -3.02 24.41 11.11
N ARG A 271 -2.44 23.75 12.12
CA ARG A 271 -2.17 22.31 12.09
C ARG A 271 -3.33 21.46 12.57
N GLY A 272 -4.25 22.00 13.38
CA GLY A 272 -5.61 21.52 13.64
C GLY A 272 -5.88 20.05 14.05
N VAL A 273 -4.89 19.14 14.04
CA VAL A 273 -5.11 17.70 14.22
C VAL A 273 -4.80 17.29 15.65
N GLU A 274 -5.84 16.94 16.41
CA GLU A 274 -5.73 16.16 17.64
C GLU A 274 -5.44 14.70 17.30
N THR A 275 -4.26 14.23 17.65
CA THR A 275 -3.81 12.88 17.31
C THR A 275 -4.15 11.94 18.46
N SER A 276 -4.99 10.93 18.19
CA SER A 276 -5.09 9.76 19.07
C SER A 276 -4.19 8.66 18.53
N VAL A 277 -3.24 8.21 19.35
CA VAL A 277 -2.50 6.97 19.10
C VAL A 277 -3.34 5.85 19.71
N ALA A 278 -3.90 4.97 18.89
CA ALA A 278 -4.56 3.78 19.42
C ALA A 278 -3.54 2.98 20.26
N ALA A 279 -3.96 2.38 21.38
CA ALA A 279 -3.08 1.69 22.33
C ALA A 279 -2.22 0.56 21.72
N HIS A 280 -2.54 0.14 20.48
CA HIS A 280 -1.85 -0.91 19.73
C HIS A 280 -1.12 -0.41 18.47
N ASP A 281 -1.19 0.88 18.12
CA ASP A 281 -0.48 1.45 16.95
C ASP A 281 0.97 1.81 17.32
N THR A 282 1.91 0.97 16.90
CA THR A 282 3.34 1.12 17.19
C THR A 282 4.06 2.05 16.20
N THR A 283 3.34 2.69 15.28
CA THR A 283 3.91 3.45 14.14
C THR A 283 3.65 4.96 14.20
N GLY A 284 3.07 5.47 15.29
CA GLY A 284 2.87 6.91 15.50
C GLY A 284 1.54 7.49 14.98
N GLY A 285 0.55 6.65 14.68
CA GLY A 285 -0.83 7.12 14.45
C GLY A 285 -1.05 7.83 13.12
N MET A 286 -1.99 8.78 13.09
CA MET A 286 -2.32 9.58 11.89
C MET A 286 -1.30 10.67 11.60
N GLU A 287 -0.62 11.21 12.62
CA GLU A 287 0.39 12.26 12.45
C GLU A 287 1.54 11.80 11.58
N THR A 288 2.12 10.63 11.88
CA THR A 288 3.20 10.05 11.09
C THR A 288 2.75 9.80 9.65
N LYS A 289 1.49 9.40 9.42
CA LYS A 289 0.97 9.23 8.05
C LYS A 289 0.90 10.55 7.30
N ILE A 290 0.46 11.63 7.95
CA ILE A 290 0.45 12.97 7.34
C ILE A 290 1.88 13.43 7.05
N LEU A 291 2.84 13.20 7.95
CA LEU A 291 4.24 13.58 7.73
C LEU A 291 4.88 12.82 6.56
N GLU A 292 4.64 11.51 6.44
CA GLU A 292 5.13 10.72 5.30
C GLU A 292 4.44 11.14 3.99
N ALA A 293 3.12 11.40 4.03
CA ALA A 293 2.38 11.91 2.87
C ALA A 293 2.83 13.32 2.47
N ALA A 294 3.12 14.20 3.42
CA ALA A 294 3.64 15.53 3.16
C ALA A 294 5.04 15.47 2.56
N ALA A 295 5.88 14.54 3.02
CA ALA A 295 7.20 14.30 2.44
C ALA A 295 7.10 13.81 0.98
N ILE A 296 6.05 13.07 0.61
CA ILE A 296 5.76 12.68 -0.78
C ILE A 296 5.28 13.89 -1.58
N ALA A 297 4.32 14.66 -1.05
CA ALA A 297 3.77 15.85 -1.69
C ALA A 297 4.84 16.89 -2.06
N ARG A 298 5.85 17.07 -1.19
CA ARG A 298 7.00 17.96 -1.44
C ARG A 298 7.86 17.53 -2.64
N LEU A 299 7.73 16.29 -3.12
CA LEU A 299 8.39 15.82 -4.35
C LEU A 299 7.61 16.20 -5.61
N GLY A 300 6.52 16.96 -5.48
CA GLY A 300 5.58 17.28 -6.56
C GLY A 300 4.64 16.12 -6.91
N VAL A 301 4.46 15.16 -6.00
CA VAL A 301 3.60 13.99 -6.20
C VAL A 301 2.34 14.14 -5.34
N ASP A 302 1.18 14.27 -5.99
CA ASP A 302 -0.09 14.36 -5.27
C ASP A 302 -0.37 13.08 -4.46
N VAL A 303 -0.89 13.28 -3.24
CA VAL A 303 -1.30 12.19 -2.34
C VAL A 303 -2.79 12.27 -2.05
N TYR A 304 -3.49 11.15 -2.26
CA TYR A 304 -4.92 11.01 -1.97
C TYR A 304 -5.14 10.05 -0.81
N ILE A 305 -5.91 10.45 0.19
CA ILE A 305 -6.30 9.60 1.33
C ILE A 305 -7.82 9.46 1.34
N THR A 306 -8.32 8.23 1.24
CA THR A 306 -9.77 7.98 1.15
C THR A 306 -10.17 6.59 1.65
N LYS A 307 -11.46 6.40 1.92
CA LYS A 307 -11.99 5.14 2.45
C LYS A 307 -12.06 4.08 1.36
N VAL A 308 -11.54 2.88 1.67
CA VAL A 308 -11.63 1.71 0.79
C VAL A 308 -13.08 1.35 0.44
N GLY A 309 -13.31 0.89 -0.78
CA GLY A 309 -14.61 0.38 -1.24
C GLY A 309 -15.68 1.44 -1.47
N THR A 310 -15.28 2.71 -1.59
CA THR A 310 -16.14 3.83 -1.97
C THR A 310 -15.88 4.27 -3.41
N ASP A 311 -16.81 5.00 -4.03
CA ASP A 311 -16.58 5.59 -5.35
C ASP A 311 -15.38 6.57 -5.35
N HIS A 312 -15.11 7.22 -4.22
CA HIS A 312 -13.96 8.09 -4.02
C HIS A 312 -12.63 7.31 -4.06
N SER A 313 -12.58 6.11 -3.47
CA SER A 313 -11.39 5.26 -3.63
C SER A 313 -11.12 4.86 -5.07
N LEU A 314 -12.15 4.55 -5.87
CA LEU A 314 -11.95 4.28 -7.29
C LEU A 314 -11.46 5.52 -8.06
N ARG A 315 -12.04 6.70 -7.80
CA ARG A 315 -11.60 7.98 -8.38
C ARG A 315 -10.13 8.27 -8.08
N ALA A 316 -9.71 8.11 -6.82
CA ALA A 316 -8.31 8.26 -6.42
C ALA A 316 -7.39 7.26 -7.11
N LEU A 317 -7.78 5.97 -7.20
CA LEU A 317 -6.99 4.95 -7.88
C LEU A 317 -6.84 5.20 -9.39
N LYS A 318 -7.80 5.91 -10.01
CA LYS A 318 -7.69 6.34 -11.40
C LYS A 318 -6.83 7.60 -11.58
N GLY A 319 -6.70 8.41 -10.53
CA GLY A 319 -6.08 9.74 -10.56
C GLY A 319 -7.08 10.86 -10.92
N ASP A 320 -8.38 10.56 -10.85
CA ASP A 320 -9.46 11.45 -11.28
C ASP A 320 -10.07 12.18 -10.06
N VAL A 321 -9.22 12.93 -9.34
CA VAL A 321 -9.61 13.65 -8.12
C VAL A 321 -9.73 15.14 -8.42
N ASP A 322 -10.96 15.65 -8.32
CA ASP A 322 -11.27 17.08 -8.41
C ASP A 322 -11.64 17.60 -7.01
N THR A 323 -10.92 18.62 -6.54
CA THR A 323 -11.16 19.28 -5.26
C THR A 323 -11.84 20.65 -5.38
N SER A 324 -12.29 21.00 -6.59
CA SER A 324 -13.08 22.20 -6.85
C SER A 324 -14.56 22.02 -6.46
N THR A 325 -15.03 20.78 -6.44
CA THR A 325 -16.40 20.38 -6.08
C THR A 325 -16.44 19.73 -4.69
N ASP A 326 -17.56 19.89 -3.98
CA ASP A 326 -17.77 19.30 -2.64
C ASP A 326 -18.13 17.81 -2.68
N ASP A 327 -18.25 17.22 -3.87
CA ASP A 327 -18.61 15.81 -4.09
C ASP A 327 -17.49 14.84 -3.71
N TRP A 328 -16.24 15.30 -3.66
CA TRP A 328 -15.08 14.50 -3.28
C TRP A 328 -14.99 14.29 -1.76
N LEU A 329 -15.17 13.05 -1.28
CA LEU A 329 -14.91 12.69 0.12
C LEU A 329 -13.55 11.98 0.24
N GLY A 330 -12.56 12.79 0.60
CA GLY A 330 -11.19 12.38 0.86
C GLY A 330 -10.32 13.57 1.24
N THR A 331 -9.07 13.29 1.57
CA THR A 331 -8.04 14.31 1.78
C THR A 331 -7.07 14.28 0.61
N VAL A 332 -6.81 15.45 0.02
CA VAL A 332 -5.69 15.63 -0.91
C VAL A 332 -4.57 16.37 -0.20
N ILE A 333 -3.36 15.85 -0.34
CA ILE A 333 -2.13 16.47 0.16
C ILE A 333 -1.24 16.75 -1.04
N ARG A 334 -0.88 18.02 -1.26
CA ARG A 334 -0.11 18.47 -2.43
C ARG A 334 0.90 19.56 -2.04
N SER A 335 1.90 19.79 -2.89
CA SER A 335 2.79 20.93 -2.72
C SER A 335 2.01 22.24 -2.85
N ALA A 336 2.34 23.23 -2.03
CA ALA A 336 1.91 24.61 -2.24
C ALA A 336 2.42 25.09 -3.60
N LYS A 337 1.62 25.91 -4.28
CA LYS A 337 1.98 26.56 -5.54
C LYS A 337 2.81 27.81 -5.33
#